data_AF-A0AAX1UA87-F1
#
_entry.id   AF-A0AAX1UA87-F1
#
_cell.length_a   1.000
_cell.length_b   1.000
_cell.length_c   1.000
_cell.angle_alpha   90.00
_cell.angle_beta   90.00
_cell.angle_gamma   90.00
#
_symmetry.space_group_name_H-M   'P 1'
#
loop_
_entity.id
_entity.type
_entity.pdbx_description
1 polymer ?
#
loop_
_entity_poly.entity_id
_entity_poly.type
_entity_poly.pdbx_seq_one_letter_code
_entity_poly.pdbx_strand_id
1 'polypeptide(L)'
;MSNQLVIYKSKYGATEKYAKMLAELYDFDMVKVSDFRTSMIQHYDVIVLAGAVYASGISGLKVLQKNYSDMKDKIVAIFCVGASPYDEKAILQIKNHNLKGEYSDLPLFYGRGAWDEDKMSFKDRTLCKMLKKVVAKKDPAAYEPWEEALISAFGKQHDWTDECYLKPLIAYIQTNKK
;
A
#
# COMPACT_ATOMS: atom_id res chain seq x y z
N MET A 1 23.79 3.12 -8.75
CA MET A 1 23.01 2.99 -7.51
C MET A 1 21.95 4.06 -7.58
N SER A 2 20.70 3.69 -7.35
CA SER A 2 19.61 4.66 -7.35
C SER A 2 19.74 5.56 -6.12
N ASN A 3 19.23 6.79 -6.20
CA ASN A 3 19.10 7.69 -5.06
C ASN A 3 17.69 7.60 -4.41
N GLN A 4 16.91 6.60 -4.80
CA GLN A 4 15.54 6.38 -4.37
C GLN A 4 15.37 4.92 -3.90
N LEU A 5 14.75 4.72 -2.74
CA LEU A 5 14.53 3.40 -2.16
C LEU A 5 13.04 3.13 -1.95
N VAL A 6 12.56 1.98 -2.42
CA VAL A 6 11.25 1.44 -2.02
C VAL A 6 11.43 0.29 -1.04
N ILE A 7 10.98 0.50 0.19
CA ILE A 7 10.91 -0.52 1.23
C ILE A 7 9.52 -1.14 1.13
N TYR A 8 9.42 -2.44 0.83
CA TYR A 8 8.12 -3.07 0.59
C TYR A 8 7.82 -4.27 1.48
N LYS A 9 6.53 -4.46 1.79
CA LYS A 9 6.00 -5.69 2.38
C LYS A 9 4.80 -6.19 1.59
N SER A 10 4.89 -7.41 1.08
CA SER A 10 3.82 -8.04 0.31
C SER A 10 3.55 -9.44 0.81
N LYS A 11 2.27 -9.78 1.00
CA LYS A 11 1.83 -11.15 1.36
C LYS A 11 1.43 -11.95 0.14
N TYR A 12 0.76 -11.31 -0.84
CA TYR A 12 0.18 -11.95 -2.02
C TYR A 12 0.66 -11.37 -3.35
N GLY A 13 1.73 -10.56 -3.34
CA GLY A 13 2.47 -10.15 -4.54
C GLY A 13 2.07 -8.80 -5.13
N ALA A 14 0.85 -8.28 -4.93
CA ALA A 14 0.43 -7.01 -5.55
C ALA A 14 1.35 -5.82 -5.18
N THR A 15 1.69 -5.66 -3.90
CA THR A 15 2.64 -4.62 -3.45
C THR A 15 4.05 -4.83 -3.99
N GLU A 16 4.50 -6.08 -4.13
CA GLU A 16 5.79 -6.39 -4.73
C GLU A 16 5.80 -6.03 -6.23
N LYS A 17 4.70 -6.25 -6.93
CA LYS A 17 4.53 -5.85 -8.33
C LYS A 17 4.67 -4.33 -8.50
N TYR A 18 4.05 -3.54 -7.61
CA TYR A 18 4.26 -2.08 -7.60
C TYR A 18 5.69 -1.68 -7.24
N ALA A 19 6.34 -2.35 -6.28
CA ALA A 19 7.74 -2.08 -5.95
C ALA A 19 8.67 -2.38 -7.14
N LYS A 20 8.39 -3.43 -7.92
CA LYS A 20 9.11 -3.73 -9.17
C LYS A 20 8.86 -2.67 -10.24
N MET A 21 7.62 -2.22 -10.42
CA MET A 21 7.31 -1.12 -11.35
C MET A 21 8.06 0.17 -10.96
N LEU A 22 8.13 0.50 -9.67
CA LEU A 22 8.95 1.61 -9.18
C LEU A 22 10.43 1.43 -9.55
N ALA A 23 10.97 0.23 -9.35
CA ALA A 23 12.37 -0.06 -9.68
C ALA A 23 12.65 0.03 -11.18
N GLU A 24 11.82 -0.61 -12.01
CA GLU A 24 12.03 -0.74 -13.46
C GLU A 24 11.76 0.56 -14.22
N LEU A 25 10.77 1.35 -13.79
CA LEU A 25 10.28 2.50 -14.56
C LEU A 25 10.74 3.84 -14.00
N TYR A 26 11.07 3.89 -12.71
CA TYR A 26 11.35 5.14 -11.99
C TYR A 26 12.70 5.15 -11.28
N ASP A 27 13.57 4.17 -11.59
CA ASP A 27 14.92 4.02 -11.04
C ASP A 27 14.90 4.05 -9.50
N PHE A 28 14.23 3.07 -8.91
CA PHE A 28 14.25 2.80 -7.47
C PHE A 28 15.07 1.55 -7.17
N ASP A 29 15.91 1.61 -6.14
CA ASP A 29 16.33 0.39 -5.46
C ASP A 29 15.13 -0.16 -4.66
N MET A 30 14.96 -1.48 -4.62
CA MET A 30 13.87 -2.13 -3.88
C MET A 30 14.39 -3.09 -2.82
N VAL A 31 13.81 -3.02 -1.61
CA VAL A 31 14.18 -3.90 -0.50
C VAL A 31 12.94 -4.39 0.25
N LYS A 32 12.91 -5.68 0.58
CA LYS A 32 11.86 -6.22 1.45
C LYS A 32 12.05 -5.69 2.86
N VAL A 33 10.94 -5.48 3.57
CA VAL A 33 10.97 -5.10 5.00
C VAL A 33 11.82 -6.04 5.86
N SER A 34 11.91 -7.33 5.53
CA SER A 34 12.76 -8.30 6.25
C SER A 34 14.26 -8.05 6.08
N ASP A 35 14.65 -7.42 4.98
CA ASP A 35 16.03 -7.28 4.55
C ASP A 35 16.53 -5.83 4.72
N PHE A 36 15.61 -4.91 5.02
CA PHE A 36 15.89 -3.51 5.28
C PHE A 36 16.74 -3.32 6.53
N ARG A 37 17.75 -2.46 6.43
CA ARG A 37 18.61 -2.04 7.54
C ARG A 37 18.60 -0.52 7.62
N THR A 38 18.52 0.03 8.84
CA THR A 38 18.54 1.49 9.08
C THR A 38 19.74 2.17 8.40
N SER A 39 20.90 1.52 8.37
CA SER A 39 22.10 2.04 7.69
C SER A 39 21.93 2.27 6.18
N MET A 40 20.91 1.69 5.55
CA MET A 40 20.61 1.94 4.14
C MET A 40 20.11 3.38 3.90
N ILE A 41 19.41 3.96 4.89
CA ILE A 41 18.73 5.26 4.79
C ILE A 41 19.66 6.38 4.30
N GLN A 42 20.89 6.41 4.80
CA GLN A 42 21.87 7.47 4.49
C GLN A 42 22.27 7.52 3.01
N HIS A 43 22.01 6.47 2.23
CA HIS A 43 22.39 6.37 0.82
C HIS A 43 21.33 6.88 -0.16
N TYR A 44 20.16 7.30 0.35
CA TYR A 44 19.01 7.69 -0.48
C TYR A 44 18.45 9.04 -0.04
N ASP A 45 17.98 9.82 -1.00
CA ASP A 45 17.25 11.07 -0.77
C ASP A 45 15.73 10.88 -0.79
N VAL A 46 15.25 9.81 -1.42
CA VAL A 46 13.82 9.44 -1.49
C VAL A 46 13.60 8.08 -0.85
N ILE A 47 12.65 7.99 0.07
CA ILE A 47 12.26 6.74 0.71
C ILE A 47 10.75 6.56 0.60
N VAL A 48 10.33 5.51 -0.09
CA VAL A 48 8.94 5.10 -0.21
C VAL A 48 8.72 3.82 0.57
N LEU A 49 7.73 3.82 1.48
CA LEU A 49 7.21 2.58 2.05
C LEU A 49 6.04 2.08 1.22
N ALA A 50 6.16 0.90 0.62
CA ALA A 50 5.06 0.23 -0.07
C ALA A 50 4.45 -0.91 0.78
N GLY A 51 3.18 -0.81 1.14
CA GLY A 51 2.53 -1.76 2.07
C GLY A 51 1.11 -2.14 1.69
N ALA A 52 0.76 -3.43 1.80
CA ALA A 52 -0.62 -3.87 1.63
C ALA A 52 -1.52 -3.39 2.79
N VAL A 53 -2.76 -3.02 2.46
CA VAL A 53 -3.80 -2.67 3.44
C VAL A 53 -4.53 -3.94 3.89
N TYR A 54 -4.49 -4.23 5.19
CA TYR A 54 -5.23 -5.33 5.81
C TYR A 54 -5.91 -4.84 7.09
N ALA A 55 -7.24 -5.01 7.17
CA ALA A 55 -8.05 -4.53 8.30
C ALA A 55 -7.72 -3.07 8.68
N SER A 56 -7.66 -2.21 7.65
CA SER A 56 -7.25 -0.79 7.73
C SER A 56 -5.79 -0.53 8.13
N GLY A 57 -5.00 -1.52 8.51
CA GLY A 57 -3.58 -1.37 8.81
C GLY A 57 -2.70 -1.45 7.56
N ILE A 58 -1.59 -0.69 7.53
CA ILE A 58 -0.61 -0.72 6.43
C ILE A 58 0.56 -1.64 6.80
N SER A 59 0.75 -2.71 6.04
CA SER A 59 1.82 -3.68 6.30
C SER A 59 3.19 -3.04 6.13
N GLY A 60 4.08 -3.18 7.12
CA GLY A 60 5.44 -2.63 7.06
C GLY A 60 5.57 -1.22 7.64
N LEU A 61 4.47 -0.53 7.96
CA LEU A 61 4.48 0.85 8.46
C LEU A 61 5.35 1.08 9.69
N LYS A 62 5.43 0.10 10.59
CA LYS A 62 6.29 0.19 11.77
C LYS A 62 7.76 0.39 11.43
N VAL A 63 8.24 -0.07 10.27
CA VAL A 63 9.63 0.18 9.84
C VAL A 63 9.84 1.66 9.56
N LEU A 64 8.95 2.30 8.81
CA LEU A 64 9.03 3.74 8.57
C LEU A 64 8.96 4.51 9.88
N GLN A 65 7.96 4.23 10.72
CA GLN A 65 7.75 4.96 11.98
C GLN A 65 8.96 4.87 12.92
N LYS A 66 9.58 3.68 13.05
CA LYS A 66 10.75 3.48 13.91
C LYS A 66 12.01 4.20 13.44
N ASN A 67 12.12 4.49 12.14
CA ASN A 67 13.31 5.09 11.55
C ASN A 67 13.02 6.52 11.05
N TYR A 68 11.86 7.10 11.37
CA TYR A 68 11.43 8.37 10.81
C TYR A 68 12.36 9.52 11.18
N SER A 69 13.00 9.47 12.36
CA SER A 69 14.02 10.44 12.78
C SER A 69 15.15 10.57 11.75
N ASP A 70 15.56 9.46 11.14
CA ASP A 70 16.69 9.38 10.22
C ASP A 70 16.29 9.73 8.79
N MET A 71 15.00 10.01 8.56
CA MET A 71 14.42 10.35 7.27
C MET A 71 13.91 11.80 7.20
N LYS A 72 14.06 12.60 8.27
CA LYS A 72 13.47 13.95 8.37
C LYS A 72 13.98 14.94 7.33
N ASP A 73 15.19 14.73 6.82
CA ASP A 73 15.84 15.53 5.78
C ASP A 73 15.56 15.00 4.36
N LYS A 74 14.81 13.91 4.24
CA LYS A 74 14.54 13.17 2.99
C LYS A 74 13.11 13.38 2.50
N ILE A 75 12.86 13.02 1.24
CA ILE A 75 11.50 12.91 0.71
C ILE A 75 10.93 11.55 1.15
N VAL A 76 9.91 11.57 2.00
CA VAL A 76 9.30 10.34 2.55
C VAL A 76 7.85 10.23 2.10
N ALA A 77 7.47 9.06 1.58
CA ALA A 77 6.10 8.79 1.18
C ALA A 77 5.65 7.36 1.48
N ILE A 78 4.33 7.17 1.57
CA ILE A 78 3.71 5.86 1.76
C ILE A 78 2.87 5.52 0.52
N PHE A 79 3.06 4.33 -0.04
CA PHE A 79 2.23 3.78 -1.10
C PHE A 79 1.49 2.54 -0.57
N CYS A 80 0.21 2.68 -0.26
CA CYS A 80 -0.58 1.56 0.24
C CYS A 80 -1.34 0.85 -0.90
N VAL A 81 -1.51 -0.46 -0.78
CA VAL A 81 -2.09 -1.30 -1.83
C VAL A 81 -3.27 -2.09 -1.28
N GLY A 82 -4.46 -1.92 -1.86
CA GLY A 82 -5.69 -2.59 -1.45
C GLY A 82 -6.46 -3.20 -2.63
N ALA A 83 -7.35 -4.16 -2.38
CA ALA A 83 -8.13 -4.79 -3.45
C ALA A 83 -9.33 -3.95 -3.92
N SER A 84 -9.78 -2.99 -3.11
CA SER A 84 -10.93 -2.13 -3.41
C SER A 84 -10.58 -1.07 -4.46
N PRO A 85 -11.56 -0.55 -5.23
CA PRO A 85 -11.36 0.69 -5.97
C PRO A 85 -10.92 1.82 -5.04
N TYR A 86 -10.29 2.85 -5.61
CA TYR A 86 -9.97 4.06 -4.86
C TYR A 86 -11.27 4.72 -4.39
N ASP A 87 -11.30 5.11 -3.13
CA ASP A 87 -12.38 5.87 -2.51
C ASP A 87 -11.78 6.83 -1.47
N GLU A 88 -11.99 8.13 -1.63
CA GLU A 88 -11.33 9.16 -0.82
C GLU A 88 -11.61 9.00 0.67
N LYS A 89 -12.87 8.70 1.02
CA LYS A 89 -13.30 8.48 2.40
C LYS A 89 -12.58 7.27 3.02
N ALA A 90 -12.48 6.15 2.30
CA ALA A 90 -11.76 4.97 2.76
C ALA A 90 -10.25 5.25 2.92
N ILE A 91 -9.63 5.96 1.97
CA ILE A 91 -8.20 6.33 2.07
C ILE A 91 -7.96 7.26 3.25
N LEU A 92 -8.84 8.24 3.50
CA LEU A 92 -8.75 9.11 4.67
C LEU A 92 -8.89 8.33 5.98
N GLN A 93 -9.79 7.35 6.04
CA GLN A 93 -9.92 6.47 7.20
C GLN A 93 -8.66 5.64 7.43
N ILE A 94 -8.05 5.09 6.37
CA ILE A 94 -6.76 4.38 6.44
C ILE A 94 -5.68 5.32 6.96
N LYS A 95 -5.59 6.55 6.42
CA LYS A 95 -4.62 7.56 6.87
C LYS A 95 -4.78 7.84 8.36
N ASN A 96 -5.99 8.20 8.81
CA ASN A 96 -6.27 8.54 10.21
C ASN A 96 -6.08 7.36 11.18
N HIS A 97 -6.30 6.13 10.71
CA HIS A 97 -6.04 4.94 11.52
C HIS A 97 -4.55 4.74 11.79
N ASN A 98 -3.70 4.99 10.79
CA ASN A 98 -2.29 4.61 10.79
C ASN A 98 -1.32 5.75 11.12
N LEU A 99 -1.63 6.98 10.71
CA LEU A 99 -0.74 8.14 10.72
C LEU A 99 -1.24 9.16 11.74
N LYS A 100 -0.58 9.18 12.90
CA LYS A 100 -0.94 10.02 14.05
C LYS A 100 0.30 10.72 14.58
N GLY A 101 0.12 11.82 15.31
CA GLY A 101 1.24 12.57 15.88
C GLY A 101 2.17 13.08 14.78
N GLU A 102 3.48 12.92 14.94
CA GLU A 102 4.49 13.39 13.98
C GLU A 102 4.41 12.76 12.57
N TYR A 103 3.59 11.72 12.40
CA TYR A 103 3.37 11.06 11.11
C TYR A 103 2.14 11.56 10.35
N SER A 104 1.29 12.41 10.95
CA SER A 104 -0.02 12.80 10.38
C SER A 104 0.07 13.42 9.00
N ASP A 105 1.17 14.12 8.74
CA ASP A 105 1.37 14.91 7.52
C ASP A 105 2.10 14.11 6.44
N LEU A 106 2.51 12.87 6.73
CA LEU A 106 3.12 12.02 5.72
C LEU A 106 2.16 11.80 4.54
N PRO A 107 2.66 11.96 3.30
CA PRO A 107 1.85 11.75 2.12
C PRO A 107 1.59 10.25 1.95
N LEU A 108 0.34 9.92 1.66
CA LEU A 108 -0.15 8.56 1.47
C LEU A 108 -0.85 8.46 0.13
N PHE A 109 -0.35 7.56 -0.70
CA PHE A 109 -0.83 7.25 -2.03
C PHE A 109 -1.41 5.83 -2.06
N TYR A 110 -2.28 5.55 -3.02
CA TYR A 110 -2.99 4.29 -3.12
C TYR A 110 -2.85 3.68 -4.51
N GLY A 111 -2.57 2.38 -4.56
CA GLY A 111 -2.69 1.56 -5.76
C GLY A 111 -3.69 0.43 -5.58
N ARG A 112 -4.53 0.19 -6.58
CA ARG A 112 -5.41 -0.98 -6.56
C ARG A 112 -4.57 -2.24 -6.83
N GLY A 113 -4.76 -3.25 -5.99
CA GLY A 113 -4.01 -4.49 -5.99
C GLY A 113 -4.73 -5.60 -6.75
N ALA A 114 -4.62 -6.81 -6.22
CA ALA A 114 -5.20 -8.01 -6.80
C ALA A 114 -6.08 -8.73 -5.77
N TRP A 115 -7.00 -9.54 -6.27
CA TRP A 115 -7.82 -10.48 -5.51
C TRP A 115 -7.64 -11.88 -6.10
N ASP A 116 -7.13 -12.80 -5.29
CA ASP A 116 -6.83 -14.16 -5.71
C ASP A 116 -6.99 -15.08 -4.50
N GLU A 117 -8.18 -15.70 -4.36
CA GLU A 117 -8.48 -16.56 -3.21
C GLU A 117 -7.55 -17.77 -3.16
N ASP A 118 -7.09 -18.28 -4.30
CA ASP A 118 -6.24 -19.47 -4.39
C ASP A 118 -4.85 -19.22 -3.79
N LYS A 119 -4.33 -17.99 -3.94
CA LYS A 119 -3.09 -17.56 -3.27
C LYS A 119 -3.27 -17.23 -1.79
N MET A 120 -4.50 -16.97 -1.33
CA MET A 120 -4.74 -16.64 0.07
C MET A 120 -4.50 -17.83 1.00
N SER A 121 -3.89 -17.55 2.15
CA SER A 121 -3.85 -18.52 3.26
C SER A 121 -5.26 -18.90 3.70
N PHE A 122 -5.43 -20.11 4.25
CA PHE A 122 -6.74 -20.59 4.74
C PHE A 122 -7.40 -19.62 5.74
N LYS A 123 -6.59 -18.99 6.61
CA LYS A 123 -7.06 -18.02 7.61
C LYS A 123 -7.64 -16.77 6.94
N ASP A 124 -6.89 -16.16 6.03
CA ASP A 124 -7.33 -14.95 5.32
C ASP A 124 -8.55 -15.23 4.43
N ARG A 125 -8.54 -16.36 3.69
CA ARG A 125 -9.68 -16.78 2.86
C ARG A 125 -10.94 -16.96 3.72
N THR A 126 -10.79 -17.53 4.91
CA THR A 126 -11.91 -17.69 5.86
C THR A 126 -12.42 -16.34 6.37
N LEU A 127 -11.53 -15.41 6.71
CA LEU A 127 -11.91 -14.07 7.13
C LEU A 127 -12.66 -13.31 6.03
N CYS A 128 -12.17 -13.37 4.79
CA CYS A 128 -12.86 -12.82 3.63
C CYS A 128 -14.26 -13.42 3.50
N LYS A 129 -14.42 -14.75 3.61
CA LYS A 129 -15.73 -15.42 3.53
C LYS A 129 -16.68 -14.96 4.64
N MET A 130 -16.19 -14.75 5.84
CA MET A 130 -17.00 -14.19 6.94
C MET A 130 -17.44 -12.76 6.62
N LEU A 131 -16.51 -11.92 6.15
CA LEU A 131 -16.79 -10.54 5.75
C LEU A 131 -17.84 -10.49 4.63
N LYS A 132 -17.72 -11.34 3.61
CA LYS A 132 -18.73 -11.52 2.56
C LYS A 132 -20.12 -11.76 3.13
N LYS A 133 -20.23 -12.70 4.09
CA LYS A 133 -21.52 -13.06 4.69
C LYS A 133 -22.13 -11.90 5.48
N VAL A 134 -21.31 -11.03 6.06
CA VAL A 134 -21.78 -9.81 6.74
C VAL A 134 -22.27 -8.80 5.72
N VAL A 135 -21.48 -8.52 4.67
CA VAL A 135 -21.84 -7.58 3.60
C VAL A 135 -23.10 -8.03 2.85
N ALA A 136 -23.22 -9.32 2.53
CA ALA A 136 -24.35 -9.89 1.82
C ALA A 136 -25.69 -9.80 2.57
N LYS A 137 -25.68 -9.44 3.86
CA LYS A 137 -26.90 -9.19 4.65
C LYS A 137 -27.36 -7.72 4.58
N LYS A 138 -26.52 -6.82 4.09
CA LYS A 138 -26.87 -5.41 3.88
C LYS A 138 -27.69 -5.26 2.59
N ASP A 139 -28.46 -4.19 2.51
CA ASP A 139 -29.09 -3.76 1.26
C ASP A 139 -28.00 -3.43 0.22
N PRO A 140 -27.99 -4.07 -0.96
CA PRO A 140 -27.05 -3.75 -2.04
C PRO A 140 -27.03 -2.26 -2.43
N ALA A 141 -28.17 -1.56 -2.31
CA ALA A 141 -28.24 -0.12 -2.59
C ALA A 141 -27.45 0.73 -1.58
N ALA A 142 -27.08 0.16 -0.43
CA ALA A 142 -26.32 0.80 0.64
C ALA A 142 -24.86 0.32 0.73
N TYR A 143 -24.36 -0.41 -0.27
CA TYR A 143 -22.97 -0.87 -0.30
C TYR A 143 -22.02 0.32 -0.43
N GLU A 144 -20.99 0.33 0.41
CA GLU A 144 -19.82 1.17 0.16
C GLU A 144 -18.99 0.58 -1.01
N PRO A 145 -18.17 1.36 -1.73
CA PRO A 145 -17.44 0.88 -2.92
C PRO A 145 -16.57 -0.37 -2.68
N TRP A 146 -15.99 -0.51 -1.49
CA TRP A 146 -15.20 -1.68 -1.12
C TRP A 146 -16.06 -2.93 -0.89
N GLU A 147 -17.33 -2.76 -0.49
CA GLU A 147 -18.28 -3.85 -0.25
C GLU A 147 -18.76 -4.44 -1.57
N GLU A 148 -19.10 -3.58 -2.53
CA GLU A 148 -19.42 -3.99 -3.90
C GLU A 148 -18.23 -4.72 -4.55
N ALA A 149 -17.02 -4.17 -4.40
CA ALA A 149 -15.81 -4.79 -4.90
C ALA A 149 -15.54 -6.16 -4.25
N LEU A 150 -15.80 -6.30 -2.94
CA LEU A 150 -15.69 -7.57 -2.24
C LEU A 150 -16.66 -8.60 -2.83
N ILE A 151 -17.95 -8.27 -2.91
CA ILE A 151 -18.99 -9.19 -3.40
C ILE A 151 -18.73 -9.61 -4.85
N SER A 152 -18.36 -8.67 -5.71
CA SER A 152 -18.13 -8.93 -7.14
C SER A 152 -16.89 -9.77 -7.44
N ALA A 153 -15.84 -9.66 -6.61
CA ALA A 153 -14.59 -10.38 -6.77
C ALA A 153 -14.62 -11.81 -6.22
N PHE A 154 -15.58 -12.15 -5.35
CA PHE A 154 -15.66 -13.46 -4.73
C PHE A 154 -15.80 -14.60 -5.74
N GLY A 155 -14.99 -15.64 -5.57
CA GLY A 155 -14.93 -16.80 -6.46
C GLY A 155 -14.23 -16.52 -7.79
N LYS A 156 -13.61 -15.35 -7.96
CA LYS A 156 -12.88 -14.95 -9.17
C LYS A 156 -11.44 -14.59 -8.83
N GLN A 157 -10.61 -14.55 -9.86
CA GLN A 157 -9.27 -13.97 -9.80
C GLN A 157 -9.28 -12.65 -10.55
N HIS A 158 -8.73 -11.62 -9.93
CA HIS A 158 -8.57 -10.30 -10.52
C HIS A 158 -7.21 -9.73 -10.19
N ASP A 159 -6.56 -9.14 -11.19
CA ASP A 159 -5.37 -8.32 -11.02
C ASP A 159 -5.68 -6.94 -11.59
N TRP A 160 -5.84 -5.95 -10.72
CA TRP A 160 -6.11 -4.55 -11.10
C TRP A 160 -4.88 -3.67 -10.93
N THR A 161 -3.69 -4.24 -10.73
CA THR A 161 -2.49 -3.42 -10.62
C THR A 161 -2.23 -2.72 -11.94
N ASP A 162 -1.99 -1.42 -11.88
CA ASP A 162 -1.71 -0.62 -13.05
C ASP A 162 -0.71 0.49 -12.68
N GLU A 163 0.26 0.73 -13.56
CA GLU A 163 1.28 1.75 -13.37
C GLU A 163 0.67 3.15 -13.15
N CYS A 164 -0.52 3.44 -13.70
CA CYS A 164 -1.18 4.73 -13.53
C CYS A 164 -1.38 5.12 -12.06
N TYR A 165 -1.49 4.15 -11.15
CA TYR A 165 -1.59 4.41 -9.72
C TYR A 165 -0.31 4.98 -9.10
N LEU A 166 0.86 4.78 -9.75
CA LEU A 166 2.12 5.36 -9.30
C LEU A 166 2.27 6.84 -9.66
N LYS A 167 1.54 7.33 -10.67
CA LYS A 167 1.69 8.70 -11.18
C LYS A 167 1.58 9.79 -10.09
N PRO A 168 0.60 9.74 -9.16
CA PRO A 168 0.52 10.75 -8.09
C PRO A 168 1.72 10.73 -7.15
N LEU A 169 2.24 9.54 -6.82
CA LEU A 169 3.44 9.39 -5.99
C LEU A 169 4.67 9.97 -6.69
N ILE A 170 4.86 9.64 -7.97
CA ILE A 170 5.99 10.11 -8.75
C ILE A 170 5.95 11.63 -8.94
N ALA A 171 4.78 12.19 -9.22
CA ALA A 171 4.59 13.64 -9.31
C ALA A 171 4.96 14.33 -7.99
N TYR A 172 4.49 13.80 -6.86
CA TYR A 172 4.86 14.32 -5.53
C TYR A 172 6.38 14.31 -5.33
N ILE A 173 7.05 13.20 -5.64
CA ILE A 173 8.51 13.11 -5.50
C ILE A 173 9.20 14.15 -6.37
N GLN A 174 8.82 14.28 -7.65
CA GLN A 174 9.42 15.22 -8.59
C GLN A 174 9.27 16.68 -8.15
N THR A 175 8.10 17.06 -7.60
CA THR A 175 7.85 18.42 -7.10
C THR A 175 8.65 18.75 -5.84
N ASN A 176 9.07 17.75 -5.07
CA ASN A 176 9.78 17.94 -3.81
C ASN A 176 11.30 17.65 -3.92
N LYS A 177 11.80 17.26 -5.10
CA LYS A 177 13.24 17.16 -5.35
C LYS A 177 13.85 18.57 -5.23
N LYS A 178 14.91 18.66 -4.43
CA LYS A 178 15.72 19.87 -4.29
C LYS A 178 16.67 20.03 -5.48
#